data_AF-A0A839JA27-F1
#
_entry.id   AF-A0A839JA27-F1
#
_cell.length_a   1.000
_cell.length_b   1.000
_cell.length_c   1.000
_cell.angle_alpha   90.00
_cell.angle_beta   90.00
_cell.angle_gamma   90.00
#
_symmetry.space_group_name_H-M   'P 1'
#
loop_
_entity.id
_entity.type
_entity.pdbx_description
1 polymer ?
#
loop_
_entity_poly.entity_id
_entity_poly.type
_entity_poly.pdbx_seq_one_letter_code
_entity_poly.pdbx_strand_id
1 'polypeptide(L)'
;MAVHILSSHTHPRLASPVDHQCYAGRHGYGYLFDVTPYPVASPYDQKLHAILRALDGMPDDDVLVWIDDDAYFMQLDRPLDEWFPAGVLAGRRWTPRSRTSARGGTSPCTGTSASSTATRSASCTRSTGSGSSTG
;
A
#
# COMPACT_ATOMS: atom_id res chain seq x y z
N MET A 1 3.93 -16.26 -8.23
CA MET A 1 2.82 -16.35 -7.26
C MET A 1 2.96 -15.30 -6.17
N ALA A 2 2.48 -14.10 -6.47
CA ALA A 2 2.34 -12.98 -5.58
C ALA A 2 0.85 -12.65 -5.35
N VAL A 3 0.56 -11.91 -4.29
CA VAL A 3 -0.76 -11.29 -4.06
C VAL A 3 -0.63 -9.80 -4.38
N HIS A 4 -1.57 -9.27 -5.16
CA HIS A 4 -1.68 -7.87 -5.48
C HIS A 4 -3.04 -7.36 -4.98
N ILE A 5 -3.02 -6.31 -4.17
CA ILE A 5 -4.22 -5.60 -3.73
C ILE A 5 -4.45 -4.45 -4.73
N LEU A 6 -5.67 -4.37 -5.25
CA LEU A 6 -6.11 -3.34 -6.18
C LEU A 6 -7.30 -2.59 -5.60
N SER A 7 -7.22 -1.28 -5.64
CA SER A 7 -8.37 -0.39 -5.41
C SER A 7 -8.40 0.67 -6.50
N SER A 8 -9.54 1.32 -6.70
CA SER A 8 -9.64 2.41 -7.66
C SER A 8 -10.67 3.44 -7.24
N HIS A 9 -10.35 4.70 -7.47
CA HIS A 9 -11.33 5.77 -7.50
C HIS A 9 -10.75 6.93 -8.31
N THR A 10 -11.52 7.50 -9.24
CA THR A 10 -11.04 8.59 -10.11
C THR A 10 -10.67 9.85 -9.32
N HIS A 11 -11.37 10.07 -8.20
CA HIS A 11 -11.19 11.24 -7.33
C HIS A 11 -11.16 10.80 -5.87
N PRO A 12 -10.05 10.23 -5.36
CA PRO A 12 -10.00 9.73 -4.00
C PRO A 12 -10.23 10.87 -3.00
N ARG A 13 -11.18 10.69 -2.09
CA ARG A 13 -11.49 11.65 -1.01
C ARG A 13 -11.15 11.09 0.37
N LEU A 14 -10.91 9.79 0.44
CA LEU A 14 -10.68 9.04 1.66
C LEU A 14 -9.19 8.70 1.80
N ALA A 15 -8.77 8.40 3.03
CA ALA A 15 -7.39 8.01 3.33
C ALA A 15 -7.14 6.51 3.15
N SER A 16 -8.12 5.76 2.66
CA SER A 16 -8.01 4.32 2.42
C SER A 16 -6.81 3.91 1.55
N PRO A 17 -6.33 4.69 0.55
CA PRO A 17 -5.17 4.22 -0.21
C PRO A 17 -3.90 4.13 0.63
N VAL A 18 -3.79 5.00 1.66
CA VAL A 18 -2.68 4.95 2.62
C VAL A 18 -2.80 3.72 3.51
N ASP A 19 -4.01 3.41 3.98
CA ASP A 19 -4.30 2.21 4.79
C ASP A 19 -3.95 0.93 4.02
N HIS A 20 -4.44 0.80 2.79
CA HIS A 20 -4.17 -0.35 1.93
C HIS A 20 -2.68 -0.50 1.62
N GLN A 21 -1.99 0.61 1.32
CA GLN A 21 -0.55 0.59 1.06
C GLN A 21 0.24 0.14 2.30
N CYS A 22 -0.14 0.61 3.49
CA CYS A 22 0.48 0.18 4.73
C CYS A 22 0.26 -1.31 4.99
N TYR A 23 -0.97 -1.80 4.80
CA TYR A 23 -1.31 -3.20 4.94
C TYR A 23 -0.51 -4.09 3.97
N ALA A 24 -0.52 -3.76 2.67
CA ALA A 24 0.21 -4.49 1.66
C ALA A 24 1.71 -4.55 1.96
N GLY A 25 2.30 -3.40 2.36
CA GLY A 25 3.70 -3.32 2.74
C GLY A 25 4.09 -4.22 3.91
N ARG A 26 3.24 -4.32 4.94
CA ARG A 26 3.49 -5.19 6.11
C ARG A 26 3.56 -6.67 5.76
N HIS A 27 2.72 -7.11 4.82
CA HIS A 27 2.60 -8.52 4.47
C HIS A 27 3.43 -8.92 3.24
N GLY A 28 4.05 -7.95 2.58
CA GLY A 28 4.79 -8.16 1.33
C GLY A 28 3.84 -8.49 0.18
N TYR A 29 2.70 -7.82 0.10
CA TYR A 29 1.80 -7.84 -1.05
C TYR A 29 2.10 -6.66 -1.98
N GLY A 30 1.78 -6.81 -3.26
CA GLY A 30 1.75 -5.70 -4.20
C GLY A 30 0.53 -4.81 -3.90
N TYR A 31 0.65 -3.50 -4.11
CA TYR A 31 -0.48 -2.59 -4.03
C TYR A 31 -0.52 -1.66 -5.23
N LEU A 32 -1.71 -1.52 -5.81
CA LEU A 32 -2.01 -0.58 -6.88
C LEU A 32 -3.30 0.18 -6.55
N PHE A 33 -3.24 1.51 -6.65
CA PHE A 33 -4.41 2.37 -6.63
C PHE A 33 -4.59 3.00 -8.01
N ASP A 34 -5.67 2.65 -8.72
CA ASP A 34 -5.95 3.18 -10.06
C ASP A 34 -6.83 4.45 -9.98
N VAL A 35 -6.31 5.56 -10.48
CA VAL A 35 -6.99 6.87 -10.55
C VAL A 35 -7.41 7.24 -11.98
N THR A 36 -7.30 6.31 -12.93
CA THR A 36 -7.58 6.57 -14.34
C THR A 36 -9.06 6.94 -14.53
N PRO A 37 -9.39 8.08 -15.15
CA PRO A 37 -10.77 8.48 -15.41
C PRO A 37 -11.34 7.71 -16.61
N TYR A 38 -11.78 6.47 -16.41
CA TYR A 38 -12.35 5.68 -17.49
C TYR A 38 -13.68 6.29 -17.98
N PRO A 39 -13.95 6.24 -19.30
CA PRO A 39 -15.23 6.68 -19.85
C PRO A 39 -16.30 5.60 -19.55
N VAL A 40 -16.86 5.64 -18.36
CA VAL A 40 -17.84 4.65 -17.88
C VAL A 40 -19.28 5.18 -17.94
N ALA A 41 -20.23 4.29 -18.20
CA ALA A 41 -21.66 4.63 -18.14
C ALA A 41 -22.14 4.78 -16.69
N SER A 42 -21.54 4.01 -15.78
CA SER A 42 -21.80 4.04 -14.35
C SER A 42 -20.48 4.09 -13.56
N PRO A 43 -20.38 4.85 -12.46
CA PRO A 43 -19.20 4.81 -11.58
C PRO A 43 -18.84 3.40 -11.09
N TYR A 44 -19.83 2.50 -10.99
CA TYR A 44 -19.62 1.10 -10.59
C TYR A 44 -18.86 0.27 -11.64
N ASP A 45 -18.77 0.73 -12.89
CA ASP A 45 -18.02 0.04 -13.95
C ASP A 45 -16.51 0.31 -13.88
N GLN A 46 -16.10 1.35 -13.14
CA GLN A 46 -14.70 1.73 -12.93
C GLN A 46 -13.84 0.54 -12.50
N LYS A 47 -14.36 -0.30 -11.58
CA LYS A 47 -13.65 -1.48 -11.08
C LYS A 47 -13.34 -2.48 -12.17
N LEU A 48 -14.23 -2.67 -13.14
CA LEU A 48 -14.03 -3.64 -14.22
C LEU A 48 -12.87 -3.20 -15.11
N HIS A 49 -12.78 -1.92 -15.45
CA HIS A 49 -11.66 -1.38 -16.22
C HIS A 49 -10.33 -1.47 -15.46
N ALA A 50 -10.33 -1.10 -14.18
CA ALA A 50 -9.14 -1.21 -13.34
C ALA A 50 -8.65 -2.66 -13.22
N ILE A 51 -9.56 -3.61 -13.00
CA ILE A 51 -9.26 -5.05 -12.91
C ILE A 51 -8.69 -5.55 -14.23
N LEU A 52 -9.37 -5.32 -15.36
CA LEU A 52 -8.91 -5.79 -16.67
C LEU A 52 -7.52 -5.25 -17.02
N ARG A 53 -7.26 -3.97 -16.72
CA ARG A 53 -5.94 -3.35 -16.92
C ARG A 53 -4.86 -3.96 -16.03
N ALA A 54 -5.19 -4.25 -14.77
CA ALA A 54 -4.24 -4.89 -13.86
C ALA A 54 -3.90 -6.32 -14.31
N LEU A 55 -4.90 -7.08 -14.77
CA LEU A 55 -4.73 -8.45 -15.25
C LEU A 55 -3.87 -8.55 -16.52
N ASP A 56 -3.96 -7.59 -17.44
CA ASP A 56 -3.17 -7.57 -18.70
C ASP A 56 -1.64 -7.64 -18.47
N GLY A 57 -1.16 -7.15 -17.32
CA GLY A 57 0.26 -7.18 -16.95
C GLY A 57 0.63 -8.23 -15.89
N MET A 58 -0.34 -9.02 -15.41
CA MET A 58 -0.16 -9.89 -14.26
C MET A 58 0.09 -11.34 -14.69
N PRO A 59 1.08 -12.04 -14.10
CA PRO A 59 1.26 -13.47 -14.32
C PRO A 59 0.00 -14.27 -13.97
N ASP A 60 -0.31 -15.31 -14.75
CA ASP A 60 -1.48 -16.19 -14.54
C ASP A 60 -1.52 -16.85 -13.15
N ASP A 61 -0.37 -16.96 -12.49
CA ASP A 61 -0.19 -17.61 -11.21
C ASP A 61 -0.28 -16.62 -10.01
N ASP A 62 -0.39 -15.32 -10.28
CA ASP A 62 -0.58 -14.29 -9.26
C ASP A 62 -2.08 -14.12 -8.90
N VAL A 63 -2.35 -13.58 -7.72
CA VAL A 63 -3.73 -13.35 -7.25
C VAL A 63 -3.98 -11.85 -7.12
N LEU A 64 -5.08 -11.39 -7.71
CA LEU A 64 -5.58 -10.03 -7.56
C LEU A 64 -6.71 -10.00 -6.52
N VAL A 65 -6.58 -9.13 -5.53
CA VAL A 65 -7.60 -8.87 -4.49
C VAL A 65 -8.13 -7.46 -4.70
N TRP A 66 -9.40 -7.35 -5.09
CA TRP A 66 -10.09 -6.06 -5.18
C TRP A 66 -10.52 -5.58 -3.78
N ILE A 67 -10.34 -4.29 -3.51
CA ILE A 67 -10.87 -3.61 -2.32
C ILE A 67 -11.46 -2.25 -2.71
N ASP A 68 -12.66 -1.96 -2.24
CA ASP A 68 -13.30 -0.65 -2.47
C ASP A 68 -12.51 0.47 -1.76
N ASP A 69 -12.58 1.70 -2.27
CA ASP A 69 -11.84 2.84 -1.73
C ASP A 69 -12.46 3.41 -0.43
N ASP A 70 -13.57 2.87 0.03
CA ASP A 70 -14.17 3.17 1.33
C ASP A 70 -14.01 2.04 2.36
N ALA A 71 -13.36 0.94 1.98
CA ALA A 71 -13.02 -0.17 2.88
C ALA A 71 -11.63 0.01 3.52
N TYR A 72 -11.48 -0.44 4.77
CA TYR A 72 -10.24 -0.31 5.55
C TYR A 72 -9.82 -1.63 6.19
N PHE A 73 -8.52 -1.85 6.31
CA PHE A 73 -7.94 -2.96 7.06
C PHE A 73 -7.86 -2.61 8.54
N MET A 74 -8.81 -3.14 9.33
CA MET A 74 -8.84 -2.87 10.77
C MET A 74 -7.84 -3.70 11.58
N GLN A 75 -7.32 -4.80 11.03
CA GLN A 75 -6.36 -5.70 11.67
C GLN A 75 -5.07 -5.76 10.85
N LEU A 76 -4.25 -4.71 10.92
CA LEU A 76 -3.10 -4.53 10.03
C LEU A 76 -2.03 -5.63 10.11
N ASP A 77 -1.95 -6.35 11.23
CA ASP A 77 -0.95 -7.40 11.46
C ASP A 77 -1.45 -8.80 11.08
N ARG A 78 -2.71 -8.93 10.65
CA ARG A 78 -3.29 -10.20 10.25
C ARG A 78 -3.25 -10.38 8.72
N PRO A 79 -2.52 -11.38 8.19
CA PRO A 79 -2.39 -11.59 6.75
C PRO A 79 -3.69 -12.07 6.10
N LEU A 80 -3.81 -11.93 4.78
CA LEU A 80 -5.03 -12.30 4.05
C LEU A 80 -5.28 -13.81 4.05
N ASP A 81 -4.24 -14.64 4.05
CA ASP A 81 -4.36 -16.09 4.02
C ASP A 81 -5.07 -16.69 5.24
N GLU A 82 -5.20 -15.95 6.34
CA GLU A 82 -6.03 -16.33 7.49
C GLU A 82 -7.54 -16.14 7.26
N TRP A 83 -7.94 -15.37 6.25
CA TRP A 83 -9.35 -15.11 5.91
C TRP A 83 -9.84 -15.91 4.71
N PHE A 84 -8.92 -16.38 3.87
CA PHE A 84 -9.23 -17.19 2.69
C PHE A 84 -9.11 -18.68 3.01
N PRO A 85 -9.79 -19.56 2.23
CA PRO A 85 -9.58 -21.00 2.35
C PRO A 85 -8.10 -21.37 2.22
N ALA A 86 -7.68 -22.38 2.98
CA ALA A 86 -6.30 -22.84 3.01
C ALA A 86 -5.79 -23.14 1.58
N GLY A 87 -4.59 -22.63 1.26
CA GLY A 87 -3.92 -22.85 -0.02
C GLY A 87 -4.21 -21.82 -1.12
N VAL A 88 -5.22 -20.95 -0.97
CA VAL A 88 -5.49 -19.89 -1.96
C VAL A 88 -4.35 -18.87 -2.00
N LEU A 89 -3.93 -18.39 -0.82
CA LEU A 89 -2.92 -17.31 -0.70
C LEU A 89 -1.63 -17.77 0.00
N ALA A 90 -1.58 -19.00 0.51
CA ALA A 90 -0.49 -19.48 1.37
C ALA A 90 0.88 -19.36 0.69
N GLY A 91 1.82 -18.70 1.37
CA GLY A 91 3.21 -18.55 0.92
C GLY A 91 3.43 -17.59 -0.26
N ARG A 92 2.37 -16.92 -0.75
CA ARG A 92 2.46 -15.98 -1.87
C ARG A 92 2.92 -14.61 -1.38
N ARG A 93 4.13 -14.21 -1.75
CA ARG A 93 4.68 -12.89 -1.45
C ARG A 93 5.08 -12.17 -2.73
N TRP A 94 4.73 -10.90 -2.80
CA TRP A 94 5.18 -10.01 -3.83
C TRP A 94 6.65 -9.67 -3.63
N THR A 95 7.40 -9.78 -4.72
CA THR A 95 8.74 -9.24 -4.82
C THR A 95 8.72 -8.16 -5.90
N PRO A 96 9.32 -6.97 -5.66
CA PRO A 96 9.45 -5.98 -6.72
C PRO A 96 10.24 -6.62 -7.86
N ARG A 97 9.57 -6.90 -8.98
CA ARG A 97 10.29 -7.22 -10.20
C ARG A 97 11.08 -5.98 -10.56
N SER A 98 12.38 -6.14 -10.80
CA SER A 98 13.24 -5.07 -11.30
C SER A 98 12.65 -4.54 -12.62
N ARG A 99 11.82 -3.50 -12.54
CA ARG A 99 11.62 -2.61 -13.68
C ARG A 99 13.00 -2.05 -13.97
N THR A 100 13.50 -2.31 -15.16
CA THR A 100 14.55 -1.51 -15.76
C THR A 100 14.23 -0.04 -15.47
N SER A 101 15.15 0.58 -14.72
CA SER A 101 15.10 1.91 -14.13
C SER A 101 14.18 2.90 -14.84
N ALA A 102 13.08 3.27 -14.17
CA ALA A 102 12.44 4.56 -14.33
C ALA A 102 12.38 5.20 -12.94
N ARG A 103 13.11 6.29 -12.77
CA ARG A 103 13.26 7.06 -11.52
C ARG A 103 11.89 7.36 -10.90
N GLY A 104 11.71 6.95 -9.65
CA GLY A 104 10.55 7.31 -8.83
C GLY A 104 10.63 6.55 -7.51
N GLY A 105 11.15 7.21 -6.47
CA GLY A 105 11.45 6.58 -5.20
C GLY A 105 10.18 6.10 -4.48
N THR A 106 10.15 4.82 -4.12
CA THR A 106 9.32 4.32 -3.03
C THR A 106 10.23 4.11 -1.82
N SER A 107 10.05 4.96 -0.81
CA SER A 107 10.65 4.76 0.49
C SER A 107 9.88 3.64 1.19
N PRO A 108 10.50 2.51 1.58
CA PRO A 108 9.82 1.53 2.40
C PRO A 108 9.59 2.11 3.80
N CYS A 109 8.37 2.00 4.29
CA CYS A 109 8.02 2.23 5.69
C CYS A 109 8.63 1.08 6.52
N THR A 110 9.94 1.06 6.72
CA THR A 110 10.59 0.11 7.62
C THR A 110 10.26 0.49 9.07
N GLY A 111 9.21 -0.12 9.63
CA GLY A 111 9.02 -0.17 11.06
C GLY A 111 10.19 -0.93 11.68
N THR A 112 11.10 -0.22 12.32
CA THR A 112 12.20 -0.83 13.08
C THR A 112 11.62 -1.38 14.38
N SER A 113 11.54 -2.70 14.51
CA SER A 113 11.37 -3.37 15.79
C SER A 113 12.62 -3.14 16.63
N ALA A 114 12.56 -2.20 17.58
CA ALA A 114 13.57 -2.07 18.62
C ALA A 114 13.01 -2.62 19.93
N SER A 115 13.28 -3.91 20.16
CA SER A 115 13.29 -4.46 21.52
C SER A 115 14.61 -4.08 22.16
N SER A 116 14.60 -3.17 23.15
CA SER A 116 15.58 -3.18 24.23
C SER A 116 15.12 -2.29 25.37
N THR A 117 14.92 -2.92 26.52
CA THR A 117 14.86 -2.32 27.84
C THR A 117 16.16 -1.57 28.11
N ALA A 118 16.10 -0.25 28.27
CA ALA A 118 17.13 0.49 28.99
C ALA A 118 16.55 1.79 29.59
N THR A 119 16.51 1.81 30.91
CA THR A 119 16.15 2.92 31.78
C THR A 119 17.15 4.07 31.67
N ARG A 120 16.67 5.32 31.51
CA ARG A 120 16.99 6.53 32.30
C ARG A 120 17.14 7.83 31.49
N SER A 121 16.47 8.84 32.06
CA SER A 121 16.79 10.26 32.15
C SER A 121 16.56 11.18 30.95
N ALA A 122 15.62 12.08 31.19
CA ALA A 122 15.35 13.30 30.44
C ALA A 122 16.56 14.23 30.36
N SER A 123 16.66 14.97 29.25
CA SER A 123 16.89 16.41 29.32
C SER A 123 16.31 17.09 28.07
N CYS A 124 15.51 18.11 28.34
CA CYS A 124 14.88 19.01 27.39
C CYS A 124 15.91 20.08 27.01
N THR A 125 16.16 20.32 25.73
CA THR A 125 16.67 21.62 25.26
C THR A 125 16.01 21.98 23.95
N ARG A 126 15.22 23.05 24.03
CA ARG A 126 14.56 23.74 22.92
C ARG A 126 15.56 24.80 22.43
N SER A 127 16.07 24.67 21.21
CA SER A 127 16.82 25.75 20.57
C SER A 127 15.86 26.66 19.80
N THR A 128 15.62 27.84 20.35
CA THR A 128 15.08 29.00 19.65
C THR A 128 16.19 29.63 18.83
N GLY A 129 16.08 29.56 17.50
CA GLY A 129 16.90 30.35 16.58
C GLY A 129 16.11 31.55 16.06
N SER A 130 16.41 32.71 16.64
CA SER A 130 15.94 34.03 16.22
C SER A 130 17.06 34.78 15.46
N GLY A 131 16.66 35.59 14.48
CA GLY A 131 17.49 36.61 13.82
C GLY A 131 18.02 36.18 12.44
N SER A 132 18.12 37.02 11.42
CA SER A 132 17.80 38.45 11.25
C SER A 132 17.96 38.80 9.76
N SER A 133 17.24 39.84 9.34
CA SER A 133 17.35 40.59 8.08
C SER A 133 18.78 40.92 7.62
N THR A 134 19.04 40.92 6.31
CA THR A 134 19.31 42.10 5.44
C THR A 134 19.84 41.64 4.08
N GLY A 135 19.36 42.25 3.00
CA GLY A 135 19.79 42.06 1.63
C GLY A 135 18.71 42.50 0.66
#